data_AF-Q7MRV3-F1
#
_entry.id   AF-Q7MRV3-F1
#
_cell.length_a   1.000
_cell.length_b   1.000
_cell.length_c   1.000
_cell.angle_alpha   90.00
_cell.angle_beta   90.00
_cell.angle_gamma   90.00
#
_symmetry.space_group_name_H-M   'P 1'
#
loop_
_entity.id
_entity.type
_entity.pdbx_description
1 polymer ?
#
loop_
_entity_poly.entity_id
_entity_poly.type
_entity_poly.pdbx_seq_one_letter_code
_entity_poly.pdbx_strand_id
1 'polypeptide(L)'
;MSSIFINKGVEMMESEKSGGMDRYVTFERIDCFKNAHEVVSNALRVLEANPEMKNPFWEKFCSKIPDSFYSYTPQEDLLYLVCANVFYLEELFDEAEDEEGQAIMSRCEFECC
;
A
#
# COMPACT_ATOMS: atom_id res chain seq x y z
N MET A 1 -56.30 11.92 -22.20
CA MET A 1 -54.84 12.14 -22.17
C MET A 1 -54.23 11.35 -21.01
N SER A 2 -54.00 10.05 -21.18
CA SER A 2 -53.13 9.29 -20.26
C SER A 2 -52.48 8.18 -21.07
N SER A 3 -51.27 8.45 -21.58
CA SER A 3 -50.44 7.46 -22.26
C SER A 3 -49.88 6.50 -21.20
N ILE A 4 -50.10 5.21 -21.41
CA ILE A 4 -49.68 4.12 -20.51
C ILE A 4 -48.16 3.94 -20.65
N PHE A 5 -47.44 4.14 -19.55
CA PHE A 5 -46.02 3.86 -19.44
C PHE A 5 -45.77 2.35 -19.41
N ILE A 6 -45.25 1.78 -20.49
CA ILE A 6 -44.75 0.39 -20.52
C ILE A 6 -43.25 0.44 -20.23
N ASN A 7 -42.89 0.25 -18.96
CA ASN A 7 -41.55 -0.11 -18.53
C ASN A 7 -41.26 -1.55 -18.99
N LYS A 8 -40.58 -1.72 -20.12
CA LYS A 8 -39.96 -3.00 -20.47
C LYS A 8 -38.57 -3.02 -19.84
N GLY A 9 -38.45 -3.82 -18.79
CA GLY A 9 -37.23 -4.05 -18.05
C GLY A 9 -36.07 -4.43 -18.98
N VAL A 10 -34.99 -3.67 -18.87
CA VAL A 10 -33.66 -4.18 -19.16
C VAL A 10 -33.27 -4.93 -17.89
N GLU A 11 -33.40 -6.24 -17.93
CA GLU A 11 -32.89 -7.14 -16.90
C GLU A 11 -31.38 -6.92 -16.80
N MET A 12 -30.97 -6.18 -15.77
CA MET A 12 -29.58 -6.06 -15.39
C MET A 12 -29.18 -7.43 -14.85
N MET A 13 -28.53 -8.25 -15.67
CA MET A 13 -27.73 -9.36 -15.17
C MET A 13 -26.62 -8.75 -14.33
N GLU A 14 -26.91 -8.60 -13.03
CA GLU A 14 -25.91 -8.43 -11.99
C GLU A 14 -25.08 -9.72 -11.99
N SER A 15 -24.10 -9.80 -12.89
CA SER A 15 -23.03 -10.75 -12.70
C SER A 15 -22.36 -10.32 -11.40
N GLU A 16 -22.58 -11.08 -10.35
CA GLU A 16 -21.75 -11.12 -9.16
C GLU A 16 -20.32 -11.43 -9.62
N LYS A 17 -19.62 -10.42 -10.14
CA LYS A 17 -18.17 -10.47 -10.22
C LYS A 17 -17.76 -10.61 -8.77
N SER A 18 -17.35 -11.82 -8.41
CA SER A 18 -16.37 -12.10 -7.37
C SER A 18 -15.25 -11.09 -7.60
N GLY A 19 -15.42 -9.92 -6.99
CA GLY A 19 -14.71 -8.72 -7.39
C GLY A 19 -13.33 -8.82 -6.82
N GLY A 20 -12.44 -9.55 -7.48
CA GLY A 20 -11.02 -9.38 -7.28
C GLY A 20 -10.71 -7.88 -7.34
N MET A 21 -9.74 -7.46 -6.54
CA MET A 21 -9.26 -6.08 -6.53
C MET A 21 -8.78 -5.72 -7.94
N ASP A 22 -9.54 -4.89 -8.66
CA ASP A 22 -9.19 -4.41 -9.99
C ASP A 22 -8.82 -2.92 -9.89
N ARG A 23 -7.50 -2.65 -9.76
CA ARG A 23 -6.96 -1.28 -9.64
C ARG A 23 -7.29 -0.39 -10.83
N TYR A 24 -7.62 -0.98 -11.98
CA TYR A 24 -8.00 -0.23 -13.19
C TYR A 24 -9.50 0.09 -13.24
N VAL A 25 -10.30 -0.47 -12.33
CA VAL A 25 -11.75 -0.22 -12.23
C VAL A 25 -12.09 0.63 -11.02
N THR A 26 -11.52 0.32 -9.84
CA THR A 26 -11.78 1.09 -8.62
C THR A 26 -10.66 0.96 -7.58
N PHE A 27 -10.39 2.05 -6.87
CA PHE A 27 -9.47 2.09 -5.73
C PHE A 27 -10.17 1.85 -4.39
N GLU A 28 -11.49 1.64 -4.35
CA GLU A 28 -12.29 1.55 -3.12
C GLU A 28 -11.82 0.48 -2.13
N ARG A 29 -11.04 -0.51 -2.61
CA ARG A 29 -10.56 -1.64 -1.80
C ARG A 29 -9.06 -1.59 -1.50
N ILE A 30 -8.37 -0.52 -1.91
CA ILE A 30 -6.94 -0.37 -1.71
C ILE A 30 -6.70 0.56 -0.53
N ASP A 31 -6.10 0.03 0.53
CA ASP A 31 -5.69 0.81 1.70
C ASP A 31 -4.20 1.14 1.63
N CYS A 32 -3.87 2.21 0.91
CA CYS A 32 -2.49 2.61 0.70
C CYS A 32 -1.79 3.11 1.95
N PHE A 33 -2.53 3.68 2.90
CA PHE A 33 -1.94 4.07 4.17
C PHE A 33 -1.51 2.83 4.95
N LYS A 34 -2.38 1.81 5.05
CA LYS A 34 -2.04 0.56 5.71
C LYS A 34 -0.85 -0.14 5.03
N ASN A 35 -0.85 -0.24 3.70
CA ASN A 35 0.27 -0.85 2.97
C ASN A 35 1.58 -0.11 3.23
N ALA A 36 1.59 1.22 3.15
CA ALA A 36 2.78 2.02 3.44
C ALA A 36 3.23 1.88 4.91
N HIS A 37 2.27 1.83 5.85
CA HIS A 37 2.55 1.61 7.26
C HIS A 37 3.18 0.23 7.52
N GLU A 38 2.69 -0.82 6.87
CA GLU A 38 3.27 -2.17 6.97
C GLU A 38 4.70 -2.21 6.41
N VAL A 39 4.97 -1.56 5.28
CA VAL A 39 6.33 -1.43 4.72
C VAL A 39 7.27 -0.75 5.71
N VAL A 40 6.92 0.43 6.23
CA VAL A 40 7.78 1.17 7.18
C VAL A 40 7.96 0.40 8.49
N SER A 41 6.92 -0.30 8.97
CA SER A 41 7.02 -1.14 10.16
C SER A 41 8.03 -2.27 9.98
N ASN A 42 8.01 -2.94 8.83
CA ASN A 42 8.96 -4.02 8.52
C ASN A 42 10.37 -3.49 8.30
N ALA A 43 10.53 -2.34 7.62
CA ALA A 43 11.84 -1.71 7.47
C ALA A 43 12.46 -1.37 8.83
N LEU A 44 11.67 -0.81 9.76
CA LEU A 44 12.14 -0.53 11.13
C LEU A 44 12.52 -1.81 11.88
N ARG A 45 11.71 -2.88 11.76
CA ARG A 45 12.00 -4.20 12.34
C ARG A 45 13.34 -4.76 11.83
N VAL A 46 13.57 -4.72 10.52
CA VAL A 46 14.81 -5.20 9.90
C VAL A 46 16.01 -4.38 10.35
N LEU A 47 15.90 -3.05 10.36
CA LEU A 47 16.99 -2.17 10.81
C LEU A 47 17.30 -2.34 12.31
N GLU A 48 16.30 -2.60 13.15
CA GLU A 48 16.51 -2.90 14.57
C GLU A 48 17.22 -4.24 14.78
N ALA A 49 16.85 -5.27 14.01
CA ALA A 49 17.48 -6.59 14.07
C ALA A 49 18.90 -6.64 13.50
N ASN A 50 19.22 -5.76 12.54
CA ASN A 50 20.49 -5.73 11.82
C ASN A 50 21.19 -4.35 11.95
N PRO A 51 21.76 -4.01 13.12
CA PRO A 51 22.38 -2.69 13.33
C PRO A 51 23.51 -2.35 12.37
N GLU A 52 24.18 -3.34 11.78
CA GLU A 52 25.23 -3.20 10.78
C GLU A 52 24.72 -2.70 9.42
N MET A 53 23.43 -2.90 9.11
CA MET A 53 22.80 -2.35 7.91
C MET A 53 22.48 -0.86 8.07
N LYS A 54 22.45 -0.35 9.31
CA LYS A 54 22.20 1.08 9.55
C LYS A 54 23.37 1.91 9.04
N ASN A 55 23.05 2.83 8.15
CA ASN A 55 23.96 3.78 7.56
C ASN A 55 23.31 5.18 7.54
N PRO A 56 24.03 6.25 7.16
CA PRO A 56 23.46 7.61 7.15
C PRO A 56 22.21 7.76 6.28
N PHE A 57 22.02 6.91 5.25
CA PHE A 57 20.79 6.90 4.46
C PHE A 57 19.61 6.41 5.29
N TRP A 58 19.74 5.28 5.99
CA TRP A 58 18.67 4.75 6.84
C TRP A 58 18.37 5.63 8.05
N GLU A 59 19.38 6.29 8.63
CA GLU A 59 19.17 7.33 9.63
C GLU A 59 18.33 8.49 9.07
N LYS A 60 18.64 8.91 7.83
CA LYS A 60 17.86 9.97 7.16
C LYS A 60 16.44 9.51 6.83
N PHE A 61 16.26 8.28 6.36
CA PHE A 61 14.96 7.67 6.13
C PHE A 61 14.11 7.68 7.41
N CYS A 62 14.66 7.18 8.51
CA CYS A 62 13.98 7.16 9.81
C CYS A 62 13.60 8.57 10.28
N SER A 63 14.48 9.57 10.07
CA SER A 63 14.19 10.97 10.42
C SER A 63 13.06 11.62 9.61
N LYS A 64 12.68 11.02 8.48
CA LYS A 64 11.60 11.48 7.60
C LYS A 64 10.29 10.75 7.85
N ILE A 65 10.25 9.74 8.72
CA ILE A 65 9.01 9.05 9.07
C ILE A 65 8.06 10.07 9.71
N PRO A 66 6.89 10.31 9.11
CA PRO A 66 5.96 11.31 9.61
C PRO A 66 5.25 10.86 10.89
N ASP A 67 4.74 11.81 11.68
CA ASP A 67 3.96 11.54 12.89
C ASP A 67 2.69 10.72 12.60
N SER A 68 2.20 10.75 11.36
CA SER A 68 1.09 9.94 10.86
C SER A 68 1.33 8.43 11.02
N PHE A 69 2.58 7.98 10.91
CA PHE A 69 2.98 6.60 11.17
C PHE A 69 2.73 6.22 12.63
N TYR A 70 3.29 6.97 13.58
CA TYR A 70 3.19 6.65 15.01
C TYR A 70 1.79 6.84 15.58
N SER A 71 1.03 7.80 15.05
CA SER A 71 -0.34 8.07 15.45
C SER A 71 -1.38 7.21 14.72
N TYR A 72 -0.95 6.40 13.74
CA TYR A 72 -1.83 5.64 12.84
C TYR A 72 -2.92 6.52 12.20
N THR A 73 -2.57 7.74 11.81
CA THR A 73 -3.51 8.69 11.20
C THR A 73 -3.26 8.74 9.70
N PRO A 74 -4.22 8.36 8.84
CA PRO A 74 -4.00 8.31 7.39
C PRO A 74 -3.56 9.64 6.81
N GLN A 75 -2.33 9.68 6.29
CA GLN A 75 -1.75 10.82 5.57
C GLN A 75 -0.89 10.30 4.41
N GLU A 76 -0.91 11.04 3.29
CA GLU A 76 -0.24 10.65 2.05
C GLU A 76 1.30 10.73 2.15
N ASP A 77 1.81 11.52 3.09
CA ASP A 77 3.24 11.72 3.31
C ASP A 77 4.00 10.42 3.61
N LEU A 78 3.35 9.50 4.34
CA LEU A 78 3.88 8.17 4.61
C LEU A 78 4.01 7.34 3.32
N LEU A 79 2.98 7.39 2.46
CA LEU A 79 3.01 6.71 1.16
C LEU A 79 4.08 7.32 0.25
N TYR A 80 4.22 8.65 0.22
CA TYR A 80 5.26 9.31 -0.57
C TYR A 80 6.67 8.96 -0.06
N LEU A 81 6.86 8.79 1.24
CA LEU A 81 8.13 8.30 1.78
C LEU A 81 8.44 6.89 1.26
N VAL A 82 7.45 5.99 1.24
CA VAL A 82 7.62 4.63 0.70
C VAL A 82 7.87 4.65 -0.81
N CYS A 83 6.99 5.27 -1.61
CA CYS A 83 7.14 5.26 -3.07
C CYS A 83 8.44 5.96 -3.53
N ALA A 84 8.96 6.95 -2.79
CA ALA A 84 10.24 7.58 -3.11
C ALA A 84 11.47 6.72 -2.79
N ASN A 85 11.31 5.63 -2.03
CA ASN A 85 12.40 4.77 -1.57
C ASN A 85 12.17 3.28 -1.87
N VAL A 86 11.25 2.92 -2.79
CA VAL A 86 10.92 1.51 -3.13
C VAL A 86 12.17 0.69 -3.39
N PHE A 87 13.02 1.14 -4.32
CA PHE A 87 14.25 0.44 -4.66
C PHE A 87 15.13 0.12 -3.44
N TYR A 88 15.31 1.10 -2.53
CA TYR A 88 16.13 0.91 -1.33
C TYR A 88 15.45 0.03 -0.28
N LEU A 89 14.12 0.07 -0.20
CA LEU A 89 13.35 -0.79 0.69
C LEU A 89 13.37 -2.25 0.21
N GLU A 90 13.27 -2.48 -1.10
CA GLU A 90 13.45 -3.79 -1.71
C GLU A 90 14.87 -4.33 -1.45
N GLU A 91 15.90 -3.51 -1.68
CA GLU A 91 17.30 -3.87 -1.38
C GLU A 91 17.49 -4.21 0.11
N LEU A 92 16.89 -3.44 1.03
CA LEU A 92 16.93 -3.74 2.47
C LEU A 92 16.33 -5.11 2.79
N PHE A 93 15.17 -5.42 2.22
CA PHE A 93 14.50 -6.71 2.47
C PHE A 93 15.18 -7.88 1.75
N ASP A 94 15.84 -7.65 0.61
CA ASP A 94 16.65 -8.65 -0.09
C ASP A 94 17.93 -8.98 0.68
N GLU A 95 18.70 -7.96 1.08
CA GLU A 95 19.94 -8.14 1.84
C GLU A 95 19.71 -8.80 3.22
N ALA A 96 18.55 -8.54 3.83
CA ALA A 96 18.16 -9.14 5.10
C ALA A 96 17.53 -10.54 4.97
N GLU A 97 17.36 -11.04 3.74
CA GLU A 97 16.62 -12.28 3.44
C GLU A 97 15.22 -12.29 4.10
N ASP A 98 14.57 -11.12 4.15
CA ASP A 98 13.31 -10.89 4.89
C ASP A 98 12.09 -11.08 3.98
N GLU A 99 11.67 -12.34 3.80
CA GLU A 99 10.55 -12.71 2.92
C GLU A 99 9.23 -11.97 3.24
N GLU A 100 8.97 -11.68 4.52
CA GLU A 100 7.79 -10.93 4.95
C GLU A 100 7.81 -9.49 4.42
N GLY A 101 8.94 -8.79 4.58
CA GLY A 101 9.16 -7.45 4.06
C GLY A 101 9.09 -7.40 2.54
N GLN A 102 9.68 -8.39 1.85
CA GLN A 102 9.58 -8.52 0.39
C GLN A 102 8.13 -8.66 -0.08
N ALA A 103 7.34 -9.53 0.58
CA ALA A 103 5.94 -9.73 0.23
C ALA A 103 5.09 -8.47 0.44
N ILE A 104 5.32 -7.74 1.54
CA ILE A 104 4.61 -6.51 1.86
C ILE A 104 5.01 -5.37 0.91
N MET A 105 6.30 -5.23 0.59
CA MET A 105 6.79 -4.25 -0.36
C MET A 105 6.21 -4.51 -1.76
N SER A 106 6.25 -5.76 -2.22
CA SER A 106 5.67 -6.16 -3.51
C SER A 106 4.16 -5.86 -3.58
N ARG A 107 3.42 -6.12 -2.50
CA ARG A 107 2.00 -5.76 -2.42
C ARG A 107 1.78 -4.25 -2.45
N CYS A 108 2.54 -3.48 -1.68
CA CYS A 108 2.44 -2.03 -1.64
C CYS A 108 2.78 -1.40 -2.99
N GLU A 109 3.83 -1.88 -3.66
CA GLU A 109 4.18 -1.44 -5.01
C GLU A 109 3.07 -1.81 -6.00
N PHE A 110 2.53 -3.03 -5.95
CA PHE A 110 1.47 -3.44 -6.87
C PHE A 110 0.14 -2.70 -6.65
N GLU A 111 -0.20 -2.31 -5.42
CA GLU A 111 -1.47 -1.68 -5.09
C GLU A 111 -1.43 -0.15 -5.12
N CYS A 112 -0.29 0.47 -4.76
CA CYS A 112 -0.23 1.90 -4.40
C CYS A 112 0.87 2.71 -5.08
N CYS A 113 1.93 2.04 -5.52
CA CYS A 113 2.88 2.60 -6.46
C CYS A 113 2.64 1.93 -7.86
#